data_AF-A0A3E2NVZ8-F1
#
_entry.id   AF-A0A3E2NVZ8-F1
#
_cell.length_a   1.000
_cell.length_b   1.000
_cell.length_c   1.000
_cell.angle_alpha   90.00
_cell.angle_beta   90.00
_cell.angle_gamma   90.00
#
_symmetry.space_group_name_H-M   'P 1'
#
loop_
_entity.id
_entity.type
_entity.pdbx_description
1 polymer ?
#
loop_
_entity_poly.entity_id
_entity_poly.type
_entity_poly.pdbx_seq_one_letter_code
_entity_poly.pdbx_strand_id
1 'polypeptide(L)'
;MKKYLFLFVVLAYSQAAFACDACKKQQPKFLQGITHGPGPDSNWDYLIVALMVFITLYVMAATLKCLIKPAEIGREHIKRMILND
;
A
#
# COMPACT_ATOMS: atom_id res chain seq x y z
N MET A 1 3.68 -22.19 -14.21
CA MET A 1 4.11 -20.96 -14.92
C MET A 1 2.96 -20.27 -15.65
N LYS A 2 2.25 -20.93 -16.59
CA LYS A 2 1.12 -20.31 -17.33
C LYS A 2 0.00 -19.72 -16.45
N LYS A 3 -0.32 -20.34 -15.31
CA LYS A 3 -1.32 -19.85 -14.35
C LYS A 3 -0.90 -18.52 -13.68
N TYR A 4 0.37 -18.40 -13.30
CA TYR A 4 0.91 -17.16 -12.72
C TYR A 4 1.04 -16.06 -13.76
N LEU A 5 1.37 -16.40 -15.00
CA LEU A 5 1.37 -15.45 -16.12
C LEU A 5 -0.05 -14.93 -16.40
N PHE A 6 -1.04 -15.82 -16.41
CA PHE A 6 -2.45 -15.44 -16.59
C PHE A 6 -2.94 -14.55 -15.44
N LEU A 7 -2.61 -14.91 -14.19
CA LEU A 7 -2.93 -14.10 -13.01
C LEU A 7 -2.29 -12.71 -13.10
N PHE A 8 -1.02 -12.63 -13.51
CA PHE A 8 -0.31 -11.37 -13.69
C PHE A 8 -0.96 -10.49 -14.77
N VAL A 9 -1.38 -11.08 -15.90
CA VAL A 9 -2.08 -10.36 -16.98
C VAL A 9 -3.44 -9.83 -16.50
N VAL A 10 -4.20 -10.63 -15.75
CA VAL A 10 -5.50 -10.20 -15.19
C VAL A 10 -5.33 -9.06 -14.19
N LEU A 11 -4.33 -9.15 -13.29
CA LEU A 11 -4.01 -8.09 -12.33
C LEU A 11 -3.47 -6.81 -12.99
N ALA A 12 -2.74 -6.94 -14.09
CA ALA A 12 -2.27 -5.78 -14.86
C ALA A 12 -3.44 -5.08 -15.59
N TYR A 13 -4.42 -5.85 -16.07
CA TYR A 13 -5.57 -5.33 -16.80
C TYR A 13 -6.59 -4.62 -15.88
N SER A 14 -6.69 -5.00 -14.60
CA SER A 14 -7.61 -4.35 -13.65
C SER A 14 -7.26 -2.89 -13.33
N GLN A 15 -6.08 -2.41 -13.73
CA GLN A 15 -5.62 -1.03 -13.48
C GLN A 15 -6.28 0.02 -14.40
N ALA A 16 -7.04 -0.40 -15.42
CA ALA A 16 -7.54 0.48 -16.48
C ALA A 16 -8.84 1.25 -16.16
N ALA A 17 -9.15 1.51 -14.89
CA ALA A 17 -10.24 2.41 -14.53
C ALA A 17 -9.75 3.86 -14.57
N PHE A 18 -9.54 4.40 -15.77
CA PHE A 18 -9.24 5.83 -15.94
C PHE A 18 -10.45 6.66 -15.51
N ALA A 19 -10.23 7.65 -14.66
CA ALA A 19 -11.27 8.60 -14.28
C ALA A 19 -11.78 9.37 -15.52
N CYS A 20 -13.09 9.45 -15.69
CA CYS A 20 -13.70 10.35 -16.68
C CYS A 20 -13.41 11.82 -16.32
N ASP A 21 -13.62 12.74 -17.25
CA ASP A 21 -13.29 14.16 -17.04
C ASP A 21 -14.02 14.78 -15.86
N ALA A 22 -15.25 14.34 -15.57
CA ALA A 22 -16.00 14.77 -14.40
C ALA A 22 -15.31 14.32 -13.09
N CYS A 23 -14.89 13.05 -13.01
CA CYS A 23 -14.19 12.52 -11.85
C CYS A 23 -12.81 13.16 -11.68
N LYS A 24 -12.08 13.45 -12.76
CA LYS A 24 -10.79 14.15 -12.71
C LYS A 24 -10.90 15.55 -12.10
N LYS A 25 -11.97 16.29 -12.43
CA LYS A 25 -12.22 17.63 -11.86
C LYS A 25 -12.52 17.60 -10.36
N GLN A 26 -13.07 16.50 -9.85
CA GLN A 26 -13.36 16.33 -8.42
C GLN A 26 -12.14 15.88 -7.61
N GLN A 27 -11.09 15.37 -8.27
CA GLN A 27 -9.86 14.97 -7.59
C GLN A 27 -9.08 16.20 -7.06
N PRO A 28 -8.25 16.02 -6.02
CA PRO A 28 -7.37 17.07 -5.49
C PRO A 28 -6.52 17.66 -6.59
N LYS A 29 -6.41 18.99 -6.65
CA LYS A 29 -5.68 19.70 -7.71
C LYS A 29 -4.27 19.14 -7.97
N PHE A 30 -3.56 18.75 -6.90
CA PHE A 30 -2.18 18.25 -6.99
C PHE A 30 -2.08 16.74 -7.29
N LEU A 31 -3.18 15.97 -7.22
CA LEU A 31 -3.23 14.52 -7.48
C LEU A 31 -4.23 14.13 -8.58
N GLN A 32 -4.67 15.10 -9.39
CA GLN A 32 -5.57 14.80 -10.52
C GLN A 32 -4.90 13.81 -11.49
N GLY A 33 -5.64 12.79 -11.89
CA GLY A 33 -5.18 11.68 -12.71
C GLY A 33 -4.48 10.55 -11.93
N ILE A 34 -4.17 10.75 -10.65
CA ILE A 34 -3.47 9.76 -9.82
C ILE A 34 -4.42 9.15 -8.79
N THR A 35 -5.15 9.98 -8.04
CA THR A 35 -6.04 9.50 -6.98
C THR A 35 -7.42 9.17 -7.50
N HIS A 36 -8.08 8.20 -6.88
CA HIS A 36 -9.48 7.88 -7.14
C HIS A 36 -10.37 8.74 -6.24
N GLY A 37 -11.44 9.34 -6.80
CA GLY A 37 -12.42 10.09 -6.04
C GLY A 37 -11.98 11.49 -5.58
N PRO A 38 -12.87 12.20 -4.86
CA PRO A 38 -12.54 13.47 -4.24
C PRO A 38 -11.54 13.25 -3.10
N GLY A 39 -10.65 14.21 -2.90
CA GLY A 39 -9.79 14.19 -1.72
C GLY A 39 -10.35 15.03 -0.58
N PRO A 40 -9.51 15.29 0.43
CA PRO A 40 -9.95 15.93 1.66
C PRO A 40 -10.58 17.32 1.45
N ASP A 41 -11.64 17.60 2.22
CA ASP A 41 -12.47 18.80 2.10
C ASP A 41 -11.74 20.05 2.63
N SER A 42 -10.96 19.92 3.70
CA SER A 42 -10.25 21.03 4.33
C SER A 42 -8.72 20.84 4.37
N ASN A 43 -8.00 21.95 4.55
CA ASN A 43 -6.54 21.92 4.72
C ASN A 43 -6.09 21.13 5.96
N TRP A 44 -6.93 21.07 7.00
CA TRP A 44 -6.64 20.29 8.21
C TRP A 44 -6.70 18.79 7.93
N ASP A 45 -7.61 18.37 7.05
CA ASP A 45 -7.72 16.97 6.66
C ASP A 45 -6.46 16.51 5.91
N TYR A 46 -5.86 17.37 5.09
CA TYR A 46 -4.56 17.08 4.46
C TYR A 46 -3.43 16.88 5.48
N LEU A 47 -3.43 17.66 6.57
CA LEU A 47 -2.44 17.49 7.64
C LEU A 47 -2.63 16.15 8.37
N ILE A 48 -3.88 15.76 8.64
CA ILE A 48 -4.21 14.46 9.25
C ILE A 48 -3.79 13.32 8.32
N VAL A 49 -4.11 13.40 7.03
CA VAL A 49 -3.70 12.39 6.03
C VAL A 49 -2.18 12.28 5.96
N ALA A 50 -1.45 13.40 5.95
CA ALA A 50 0.01 13.40 5.93
C ALA A 50 0.60 12.69 7.17
N LEU A 51 0.04 12.96 8.35
CA LEU A 51 0.45 12.29 9.59
C LEU A 51 0.17 10.78 9.53
N MET A 52 -1.00 10.38 9.03
CA MET A 52 -1.35 8.96 8.86
C MET A 52 -0.40 8.24 7.90
N VAL A 53 -0.03 8.88 6.78
CA VAL A 53 0.98 8.34 5.85
C VAL A 53 2.32 8.14 6.56
N PHE A 54 2.78 9.12 7.34
CA PHE A 54 4.04 9.03 8.06
C PHE A 54 4.05 7.86 9.08
N ILE A 55 2.99 7.75 9.89
CA ILE A 55 2.83 6.65 10.85
C ILE A 55 2.78 5.30 10.14
N THR A 56 2.05 5.20 9.02
CA THR A 56 1.94 3.97 8.23
C THR A 56 3.30 3.54 7.68
N LEU A 57 4.09 4.47 7.14
CA LEU A 57 5.44 4.18 6.65
C LEU A 57 6.36 3.72 7.78
N TYR A 58 6.27 4.33 8.95
CA TYR A 58 7.03 3.91 10.12
C TYR A 58 6.66 2.47 10.55
N VAL A 59 5.37 2.17 10.68
CA VAL A 59 4.89 0.83 11.05
C VAL A 59 5.26 -0.20 9.98
N MET A 60 5.17 0.15 8.69
CA MET A 60 5.59 -0.71 7.60
C MET A 60 7.09 -1.00 7.68
N ALA A 61 7.93 0.01 7.89
CA ALA A 61 9.38 -0.17 8.05
C ALA A 61 9.71 -1.04 9.27
N ALA A 62 9.03 -0.83 10.40
CA ALA A 62 9.18 -1.66 11.60
C ALA A 62 8.76 -3.11 11.35
N THR A 63 7.63 -3.32 10.64
CA THR A 63 7.15 -4.64 10.24
C THR A 63 8.16 -5.33 9.33
N LEU A 64 8.67 -4.65 8.31
CA LEU A 64 9.72 -5.17 7.44
C LEU A 64 10.99 -5.51 8.23
N LYS A 65 11.39 -4.67 9.18
CA LYS A 65 12.53 -4.94 10.09
C LYS A 65 12.29 -6.22 10.89
N CYS A 66 11.11 -6.40 11.47
CA CYS A 66 10.73 -7.63 12.19
C CYS A 66 10.67 -8.85 11.26
N LEU A 67 10.27 -8.66 9.99
CA LEU A 67 10.24 -9.71 8.99
C LEU A 67 11.63 -10.15 8.54
N ILE A 68 12.53 -9.21 8.29
CA ILE A 68 13.89 -9.49 7.80
C ILE A 68 14.82 -9.95 8.94
N LYS A 69 14.78 -9.25 10.08
CA LYS A 69 15.64 -9.53 11.23
C LYS A 69 14.81 -9.59 12.50
N PRO A 70 14.14 -10.72 12.76
CA PRO A 70 13.39 -10.90 13.99
C PRO A 70 14.33 -10.76 15.19
N ALA A 71 13.93 -9.96 16.17
CA ALA A 71 14.70 -9.78 17.42
C ALA A 71 14.62 -11.02 18.33
N GLU A 72 13.71 -11.95 18.04
CA GLU A 72 13.56 -13.20 18.78
C GLU A 72 14.67 -14.20 18.43
N ILE A 73 15.38 -14.62 19.47
CA ILE A 73 16.52 -15.54 19.40
C ILE A 73 16.09 -16.98 19.75
N GLY A 74 14.92 -17.15 20.38
CA GLY A 74 14.41 -18.46 20.82
C GLY A 74 14.13 -19.41 19.66
N ARG A 75 14.62 -20.65 19.76
CA ARG A 75 14.42 -21.71 18.74
C ARG A 75 12.95 -22.15 18.60
N GLU A 76 12.17 -22.00 19.67
CA GLU A 76 10.73 -22.35 19.74
C GLU A 76 9.81 -21.30 19.08
N HIS A 77 10.35 -20.24 18.48
CA HIS A 77 9.52 -19.23 17.83
C HIS A 77 8.98 -19.75 16.49
N ILE A 78 7.67 -19.63 16.26
CA ILE A 78 6.94 -20.13 15.07
C ILE A 78 7.67 -19.80 13.76
N LYS A 79 8.24 -18.60 13.67
CA LYS A 79 8.94 -18.14 12.47
C LYS A 79 10.29 -18.84 12.21
N ARG A 80 11.01 -19.29 13.24
CA ARG A 80 12.25 -20.07 13.10
C ARG A 80 11.98 -21.56 12.88
N MET A 81 10.85 -22.07 13.37
CA MET A 81 10.42 -23.44 13.07
C MET A 81 10.10 -23.61 11.59
N ILE A 82 9.40 -22.65 10.97
CA ILE A 82 8.99 -22.75 9.55
C ILE A 82 10.16 -22.49 8.57
N LEU A 83 11.14 -21.67 8.95
CA LEU A 83 12.23 -21.24 8.05
C LEU A 83 13.54 -22.06 8.17
N ASN A 84 13.67 -22.93 9.19
CA ASN A 84 14.83 -23.81 9.38
C ASN A 84 14.53 -25.29 9.05
N ASP A 85 13.38 -25.59 8.45
CA ASP A 85 13.13 -26.84 7.71
C ASP A 85 13.55 -26.67 6.24
#